data_AF-A0A2E0A4W3-F1
#
_entry.id   AF-A0A2E0A4W3-F1
#
_cell.length_a   1.000
_cell.length_b   1.000
_cell.length_c   1.000
_cell.angle_alpha   90.00
_cell.angle_beta   90.00
_cell.angle_gamma   90.00
#
_symmetry.space_group_name_H-M   'P 1'
#
loop_
_entity.id
_entity.type
_entity.pdbx_description
1 polymer ?
#
loop_
_entity_poly.entity_id
_entity_poly.type
_entity_poly.pdbx_seq_one_letter_code
_entity_poly.pdbx_strand_id
1 'polypeptide(L)'
;MRFIYGLMASFLAFDVWSYIIGYDQVWDPDEAMNWSVWGAFSLFAVLGIFKTVRMIPVLLLEIVYKSIWLILVALPLYQNGELSDAATDGMLFPFALVILPILAVPWGYVFRTYFLAGR
;
A
#
# COMPACT_ATOMS: atom_id res chain seq x y z
N MET A 1 -13.40 5.53 -2.84
CA MET A 1 -12.55 5.53 -1.62
C MET A 1 -12.97 4.53 -0.55
N ARG A 2 -14.21 4.54 0.00
CA ARG A 2 -14.63 3.54 1.02
C ARG A 2 -14.39 2.09 0.62
N PHE A 3 -14.74 1.76 -0.62
CA PHE A 3 -14.45 0.44 -1.21
C PHE A 3 -12.95 0.10 -1.21
N ILE A 4 -12.09 1.05 -1.58
CA ILE A 4 -10.63 0.85 -1.57
C ILE A 4 -10.10 0.61 -0.16
N TYR A 5 -10.54 1.41 0.83
CA TYR A 5 -10.22 1.14 2.22
C TYR A 5 -10.73 -0.22 2.69
N GLY A 6 -11.89 -0.67 2.21
CA GLY A 6 -12.41 -2.01 2.47
C GLY A 6 -11.53 -3.11 1.88
N LEU A 7 -11.05 -2.95 0.64
CA LEU A 7 -10.11 -3.89 0.01
C LEU A 7 -8.80 -3.98 0.80
N MET A 8 -8.21 -2.84 1.17
CA MET A 8 -7.00 -2.79 1.99
C MET A 8 -7.24 -3.41 3.38
N ALA A 9 -8.35 -3.08 4.03
CA ALA A 9 -8.68 -3.63 5.34
C ALA A 9 -9.05 -5.12 5.30
N SER A 10 -9.26 -5.71 4.12
CA SER A 10 -9.58 -7.12 3.96
C SER A 10 -8.39 -7.92 3.46
N PHE A 11 -7.93 -7.67 2.22
CA PHE A 11 -6.85 -8.43 1.60
C PHE A 11 -5.51 -8.19 2.29
N LEU A 12 -5.07 -6.93 2.36
CA LEU A 12 -3.80 -6.59 3.02
C LEU A 12 -3.83 -6.95 4.51
N ALA A 13 -4.95 -6.68 5.21
CA ALA A 13 -5.05 -7.04 6.63
C ALA A 13 -4.97 -8.56 6.85
N PHE A 14 -5.68 -9.35 6.04
CA PHE A 14 -5.65 -10.80 6.18
C PHE A 14 -4.23 -11.35 5.96
N ASP A 15 -3.57 -10.92 4.88
CA ASP A 15 -2.20 -11.38 4.56
C ASP A 15 -1.21 -10.98 5.66
N VAL A 16 -1.25 -9.72 6.10
CA VAL A 16 -0.33 -9.20 7.11
C VAL A 16 -0.54 -9.81 8.49
N TRP A 17 -1.78 -9.84 8.97
CA TRP A 17 -2.04 -10.33 10.32
C TRP A 17 -1.94 -11.85 10.42
N SER A 18 -2.26 -12.59 9.35
CA SER A 18 -2.02 -14.03 9.33
C SER A 18 -0.52 -14.36 9.40
N TYR A 19 0.32 -13.61 8.68
CA TYR A 19 1.78 -13.77 8.77
C TYR A 19 2.31 -13.39 10.16
N ILE A 20 1.96 -12.20 10.67
CA ILE A 20 2.44 -11.72 11.98
C ILE A 20 2.03 -12.65 13.13
N ILE A 21 0.78 -13.11 13.16
CA ILE A 21 0.27 -13.98 14.25
C ILE A 21 0.78 -15.40 14.10
N GLY A 22 0.95 -15.88 12.86
CA GLY A 22 1.46 -17.22 12.55
C GLY A 22 2.97 -17.36 12.68
N TYR A 23 3.70 -16.25 12.86
CA TYR A 23 5.17 -16.26 12.94
C TYR A 23 5.64 -16.89 14.26
N ASP A 24 6.42 -17.97 14.16
CA ASP A 24 6.87 -18.79 15.30
C ASP A 24 8.37 -18.70 15.57
N GLN A 25 9.11 -17.95 14.74
CA GLN A 25 10.56 -17.76 14.88
C GLN A 25 10.91 -16.44 15.58
N VAL A 26 12.21 -16.23 15.81
CA VAL A 26 12.74 -14.91 16.19
C VAL A 26 12.77 -14.04 14.95
N TRP A 27 12.16 -12.86 15.05
CA TRP A 27 12.09 -11.91 13.96
C TRP A 27 13.46 -11.38 13.54
N ASP A 28 13.72 -11.38 12.23
CA ASP A 28 14.71 -10.48 11.65
C ASP A 28 14.23 -9.01 11.81
N PRO A 29 15.08 -8.09 12.30
CA PRO A 29 14.66 -6.71 12.56
C PRO A 29 14.15 -5.94 11.33
N ASP A 30 14.76 -6.14 10.16
CA ASP A 30 14.39 -5.42 8.93
C ASP A 30 13.07 -5.97 8.38
N GLU A 31 12.90 -7.29 8.44
CA GLU A 31 11.63 -7.94 8.10
C GLU A 31 10.49 -7.50 9.02
N ALA A 32 10.71 -7.52 10.35
CA ALA A 32 9.71 -7.11 11.32
C ALA A 32 9.29 -5.66 11.16
N MET A 33 10.21 -4.77 10.78
CA MET A 33 9.90 -3.38 10.46
C MET A 33 8.90 -3.30 9.30
N ASN A 34 9.12 -4.04 8.21
CA ASN A 34 8.23 -4.04 7.05
C ASN A 34 6.81 -4.49 7.41
N TRP A 35 6.69 -5.64 8.09
CA TRP A 35 5.40 -6.16 8.53
C TRP A 35 4.70 -5.24 9.53
N SER A 36 5.45 -4.59 10.42
CA SER A 36 4.89 -3.62 11.37
C SER A 36 4.28 -2.41 10.66
N VAL A 37 4.95 -1.88 9.62
CA VAL A 37 4.43 -0.77 8.82
C VAL A 37 3.18 -1.20 8.06
N TRP A 38 3.18 -2.38 7.41
CA TRP A 38 2.00 -2.90 6.73
C TRP A 38 0.84 -3.20 7.69
N GLY A 39 1.15 -3.66 8.90
CA GLY A 39 0.18 -3.89 9.97
C GLY A 39 -0.50 -2.58 10.37
N ALA A 40 0.28 -1.55 10.69
CA ALA A 40 -0.23 -0.21 10.97
C ALA A 40 -1.06 0.35 9.81
N PHE A 41 -0.61 0.11 8.58
CA PHE A 41 -1.31 0.55 7.37
C PHE A 41 -2.70 -0.06 7.25
N SER A 42 -2.83 -1.37 7.50
CA SER A 42 -4.11 -2.06 7.51
C SER A 42 -5.06 -1.51 8.60
N LEU A 43 -4.55 -1.19 9.79
CA LEU A 43 -5.36 -0.60 10.87
C LEU A 43 -5.87 0.80 10.51
N PHE A 44 -5.02 1.63 9.90
CA PHE A 44 -5.45 2.94 9.43
C PHE A 44 -6.40 2.87 8.23
N ALA A 45 -6.30 1.83 7.39
CA ALA A 45 -7.28 1.57 6.35
C ALA A 45 -8.67 1.30 6.93
N VAL A 46 -8.78 0.55 8.04
CA VAL A 46 -10.06 0.36 8.76
C VAL A 46 -10.65 1.71 9.19
N LEU A 47 -9.83 2.62 9.74
CA LEU A 47 -10.29 3.97 10.06
C LEU A 47 -10.76 4.74 8.81
N GLY A 48 -10.11 4.53 7.67
CA GLY A 48 -10.46 5.13 6.38
C GLY A 48 -11.84 4.71 5.86
N ILE A 49 -12.35 3.55 6.25
CA ILE A 49 -13.73 3.14 5.92
C ILE A 49 -14.73 4.15 6.51
N PHE A 50 -14.52 4.56 7.77
CA PHE A 50 -15.41 5.48 8.49
C PHE A 50 -15.06 6.96 8.25
N LYS A 51 -13.76 7.28 8.10
CA LYS A 51 -13.23 8.65 8.00
C LYS A 51 -12.53 8.89 6.66
N THR A 52 -13.21 8.51 5.58
CA THR A 52 -12.69 8.41 4.20
C THR A 52 -11.88 9.61 3.71
N VAL A 53 -12.36 10.84 3.91
CA VAL A 53 -11.65 12.06 3.46
C VAL A 53 -10.48 12.41 4.37
N ARG A 54 -10.62 12.21 5.69
CA ARG A 54 -9.55 12.52 6.66
C ARG A 54 -8.36 11.57 6.55
N MET A 55 -8.62 10.34 6.09
CA MET A 55 -7.59 9.30 5.94
C MET A 55 -6.96 9.28 4.54
N ILE A 56 -7.25 10.25 3.67
CA ILE A 56 -6.59 10.38 2.35
C ILE A 56 -5.05 10.23 2.42
N PRO A 57 -4.33 10.75 3.44
CA PRO A 57 -2.89 10.51 3.55
C PRO A 57 -2.47 9.04 3.51
N VAL A 58 -3.30 8.12 3.99
CA VAL A 58 -3.07 6.67 3.91
C VAL A 58 -3.09 6.19 2.46
N LEU A 59 -4.08 6.62 1.67
CA LEU A 59 -4.13 6.29 0.23
C LEU A 59 -2.97 6.92 -0.54
N LEU A 60 -2.57 8.15 -0.19
CA LEU A 60 -1.41 8.79 -0.80
C LEU A 60 -0.12 8.03 -0.48
N LEU A 61 0.05 7.57 0.76
CA LEU A 61 1.15 6.69 1.13
C LEU A 61 1.12 5.41 0.28
N GLU A 62 -0.06 4.78 0.11
CA GLU A 62 -0.22 3.58 -0.74
C GLU A 62 0.33 3.81 -2.14
N ILE A 63 -0.12 4.91 -2.74
CA ILE A 63 0.20 5.26 -4.11
C ILE A 63 1.70 5.48 -4.24
N VAL A 64 2.28 6.26 -3.33
CA VAL A 64 3.70 6.61 -3.37
C VAL A 64 4.58 5.39 -3.14
N TYR A 65 4.35 4.59 -2.09
CA TYR A 65 5.23 3.45 -1.80
C TYR A 65 5.18 2.38 -2.90
N LYS A 66 3.97 2.05 -3.40
CA LYS A 66 3.83 1.05 -4.49
C LYS A 66 4.46 1.56 -5.77
N SER A 67 4.29 2.84 -6.09
CA SER A 67 4.92 3.43 -7.28
C SER A 67 6.45 3.41 -7.17
N ILE A 68 7.01 3.77 -6.01
CA ILE A 68 8.46 3.69 -5.78
C ILE A 68 8.95 2.25 -5.98
N TRP A 69 8.29 1.28 -5.35
CA TRP A 69 8.68 -0.13 -5.49
C TRP A 69 8.58 -0.61 -6.94
N LEU A 70 7.51 -0.27 -7.66
CA LEU A 70 7.36 -0.63 -9.08
C LEU A 70 8.47 -0.02 -9.95
N ILE A 71 8.91 1.21 -9.65
CA ILE A 71 10.01 1.87 -10.35
C ILE A 71 11.36 1.24 -10.01
N LEU A 72 11.59 0.87 -8.74
CA LEU A 72 12.89 0.37 -8.28
C LEU A 72 13.10 -1.12 -8.52
N VAL A 73 12.02 -1.91 -8.53
CA VAL A 73 12.08 -3.38 -8.60
C VAL A 73 11.47 -3.89 -9.90
N ALA A 74 10.18 -3.64 -10.13
CA ALA A 74 9.48 -4.22 -11.26
C ALA A 74 9.99 -3.67 -12.62
N LEU A 75 10.30 -2.38 -12.71
CA LEU A 75 10.75 -1.75 -13.94
C LEU A 75 12.13 -2.28 -14.41
N PRO A 76 13.17 -2.36 -13.57
CA PRO A 76 14.44 -2.99 -13.96
C PRO A 76 14.28 -4.45 -14.38
N LEU A 77 13.52 -5.25 -13.62
CA LEU A 77 13.24 -6.65 -13.96
C LEU A 77 12.52 -6.76 -15.31
N TYR A 78 11.58 -5.86 -15.61
CA TYR A 78 10.90 -5.80 -16.90
C TYR A 78 11.86 -5.48 -18.04
N GLN A 79 12.74 -4.48 -17.84
CA GLN A 79 13.73 -4.07 -18.84
C GLN A 79 14.74 -5.18 -19.16
N ASN A 80 15.06 -6.03 -18.17
CA ASN A 80 15.96 -7.17 -18.33
C ASN A 80 15.25 -8.44 -18.86
N GLY A 81 13.92 -8.43 -19.01
CA GLY A 81 13.16 -9.61 -19.43
C GLY A 81 13.01 -10.68 -18.33
N GLU A 82 13.26 -10.30 -17.07
CA GLU A 82 13.27 -11.20 -15.90
C GLU A 82 12.04 -11.04 -15.00
N LEU A 83 11.12 -10.12 -15.37
CA LEU A 83 9.92 -9.86 -14.58
C LEU A 83 9.05 -11.11 -14.48
N SER A 84 8.95 -11.65 -13.28
CA SER A 84 8.11 -12.79 -12.94
C SER A 84 7.58 -12.64 -11.53
N ASP A 85 6.51 -13.38 -11.22
CA ASP A 85 5.94 -13.39 -9.87
C ASP A 85 6.95 -13.95 -8.85
N ALA A 86 7.72 -14.97 -9.24
CA ALA A 86 8.80 -15.53 -8.43
C ALA A 86 9.93 -14.52 -8.17
N ALA A 87 10.34 -13.73 -9.17
CA ALA A 87 11.38 -12.71 -9.01
C ALA A 87 10.93 -11.50 -8.16
N THR A 88 9.64 -11.44 -7.80
CA THR A 88 9.04 -10.34 -7.03
C THR A 88 8.40 -10.82 -5.74
N ASP A 89 8.64 -12.07 -5.34
CA ASP A 89 8.03 -12.71 -4.16
C ASP A 89 6.50 -12.55 -4.12
N GLY A 90 5.83 -12.64 -5.26
CA GLY A 90 4.38 -12.49 -5.38
C GLY A 90 3.87 -11.06 -5.22
N MET A 91 4.74 -10.07 -5.04
CA MET A 91 4.34 -8.68 -4.78
C MET A 91 3.88 -7.94 -6.04
N LEU A 92 4.24 -8.41 -7.24
CA LEU A 92 3.96 -7.70 -8.49
C LEU A 92 2.47 -7.39 -8.68
N PHE A 93 1.60 -8.39 -8.52
CA PHE A 93 0.16 -8.22 -8.69
C PHE A 93 -0.46 -7.26 -7.65
N PRO A 94 -0.31 -7.46 -6.33
CA PRO A 94 -0.89 -6.54 -5.34
C PRO A 94 -0.34 -5.12 -5.44
N PHE A 95 0.90 -4.94 -5.91
CA PHE A 95 1.48 -3.62 -6.14
C PHE A 95 0.93 -2.97 -7.42
N ALA A 96 0.72 -3.72 -8.50
CA ALA A 96 0.10 -3.22 -9.73
C ALA A 96 -1.34 -2.72 -9.51
N LEU A 97 -2.05 -3.25 -8.50
CA LEU A 97 -3.38 -2.76 -8.11
C LEU A 97 -3.38 -1.34 -7.54
N VAL A 98 -2.22 -0.68 -7.39
CA VAL A 98 -2.11 0.75 -7.05
C VAL A 98 -2.90 1.67 -7.99
N ILE A 99 -3.23 1.22 -9.20
CA ILE A 99 -4.11 1.96 -10.09
C ILE A 99 -5.49 2.23 -9.48
N LEU A 100 -5.99 1.32 -8.61
CA LEU A 100 -7.29 1.47 -7.96
C LEU A 100 -7.35 2.67 -6.99
N PRO A 101 -6.43 2.83 -6.01
CA PRO A 101 -6.39 4.04 -5.19
C PRO A 101 -6.10 5.29 -6.02
N ILE A 102 -5.27 5.22 -7.08
CA ILE A 102 -5.03 6.37 -7.97
C ILE A 102 -6.34 6.87 -8.58
N LEU A 103 -7.18 5.98 -9.11
CA LEU A 103 -8.46 6.36 -9.70
C LEU A 103 -9.49 6.79 -8.65
N ALA A 104 -9.41 6.23 -7.45
CA ALA A 104 -10.40 6.51 -6.39
C ALA A 104 -10.16 7.81 -5.63
N VAL A 105 -8.92 8.32 -5.59
CA VAL A 105 -8.56 9.54 -4.85
C VAL A 105 -9.12 10.78 -5.57
N PRO A 106 -9.81 11.70 -4.85
CA PRO A 106 -10.28 12.95 -5.42
C PRO A 106 -9.11 13.93 -5.56
N TRP A 107 -8.36 13.84 -6.65
CA TRP A 107 -7.15 14.65 -6.87
C TRP A 107 -7.39 16.15 -6.75
N GLY A 108 -8.54 16.66 -7.23
CA GLY A 108 -8.89 18.06 -7.06
C GLY A 108 -8.96 18.51 -5.59
N TYR A 109 -9.41 17.64 -4.69
CA TYR A 109 -9.36 17.89 -3.24
C TYR A 109 -7.92 17.82 -2.73
N VAL A 110 -7.16 16.80 -3.12
CA VAL A 110 -5.74 16.64 -2.71
C VAL A 110 -4.91 17.86 -3.09
N PHE A 111 -4.97 18.30 -4.34
CA PHE A 111 -4.27 19.50 -4.80
C PHE A 111 -4.69 20.74 -4.02
N ARG A 112 -5.99 20.94 -3.79
CA ARG A 112 -6.50 22.07 -3.01
C ARG A 112 -6.03 22.07 -1.56
N THR A 113 -6.03 20.90 -0.92
CA THR A 113 -5.76 20.78 0.52
C THR A 113 -4.28 20.71 0.86
N TYR A 114 -3.45 20.02 0.07
CA TYR A 114 -2.04 19.79 0.41
C TYR A 114 -1.07 20.67 -0.37
N PHE A 115 -1.46 21.21 -1.53
CA PHE A 115 -0.56 21.95 -2.41
C PHE A 115 -0.96 23.42 -2.64
N LEU A 116 -2.27 23.73 -2.65
CA LEU A 116 -2.78 25.08 -2.88
C LEU A 116 -3.21 25.81 -1.61
N ALA A 117 -3.26 25.13 -0.45
CA ALA A 117 -3.58 25.73 0.83
C ALA A 117 -2.39 26.55 1.34
N GLY A 118 -2.15 27.67 0.67
CA GLY A 118 -1.14 28.67 0.94
C GLY A 118 -1.62 30.01 0.41
N ARG A 119 -2.70 30.55 1.01
CA ARG A 119 -3.03 31.97 1.08
C ARG A 119 -3.73 32.24 2.40
#